data_AF-A0A924I7C3-F1
#
_entry.id   AF-A0A924I7C3-F1
#
_cell.length_a   1.000
_cell.length_b   1.000
_cell.length_c   1.000
_cell.angle_alpha   90.00
_cell.angle_beta   90.00
_cell.angle_gamma   90.00
#
_symmetry.space_group_name_H-M   'P 1'
#
loop_
_entity.id
_entity.type
_entity.pdbx_description
1 polymer ?
#
loop_
_entity_poly.entity_id
_entity_poly.type
_entity_poly.pdbx_seq_one_letter_code
_entity_poly.pdbx_strand_id
1 'polypeptide(L)'
;MSRGKQTICTRRGKSERGSIALFAIVALLISMMLVFVVVDTAMTTRLFSKRLDNGNRLYLLAHAGTEYGYWKYVWQRENLPYVENNRIMGNGTVTIKVEDNASNIPDTFKVTATSKYAGKNFVLTETYPSRRWYPVSLAPYANTRYGSAFPWTLMTGYAEGKVTYGGVPFLIENVGGNNCWNAFYMTGANPRTLKIPVSFYSVTEIHLLLNTFWGKSSTSPQSYIEAMGTNGAYYKKDLNGNDDVRDYNLGLFTNSINNNTTKQVYTNALNTTRLDKIILTLPNTFDNQILTSIQLVDNGSDTGQRLSLFGVTVHAGR
;
A
#
# COMPACT_ATOMS: atom_id res chain seq x y z
N MET A 1 115.87 -18.85 -43.35
CA MET A 1 114.63 -19.43 -43.92
C MET A 1 113.44 -18.60 -43.43
N SER A 2 112.79 -17.92 -44.37
CA SER A 2 111.69 -16.97 -44.18
C SER A 2 110.37 -17.70 -43.89
N ARG A 3 109.60 -17.25 -42.89
CA ARG A 3 108.17 -17.57 -42.73
C ARG A 3 107.37 -16.28 -42.78
N GLY A 4 106.60 -16.12 -43.84
CA GLY A 4 105.72 -14.98 -44.09
C GLY A 4 104.50 -14.97 -43.18
N LYS A 5 104.16 -13.77 -42.69
CA LYS A 5 102.88 -13.45 -42.04
C LYS A 5 101.83 -13.19 -43.12
N GLN A 6 100.75 -13.98 -43.11
CA GLN A 6 99.51 -13.66 -43.84
C GLN A 6 98.70 -12.62 -43.05
N THR A 7 98.40 -11.49 -43.67
CA THR A 7 97.51 -10.46 -43.14
C THR A 7 96.10 -10.70 -43.67
N ILE A 8 95.19 -11.13 -42.79
CA ILE A 8 93.76 -11.32 -43.09
C ILE A 8 93.08 -9.95 -43.07
N CYS A 9 92.53 -9.54 -44.21
CA CYS A 9 91.79 -8.30 -44.37
C CYS A 9 90.30 -8.55 -44.08
N THR A 10 89.80 -8.10 -42.94
CA THR A 10 88.37 -8.20 -42.58
C THR A 10 87.59 -6.99 -43.13
N ARG A 11 86.78 -7.25 -44.16
CA ARG A 11 85.87 -6.29 -44.79
C ARG A 11 84.67 -6.07 -43.87
N ARG A 12 84.70 -5.02 -43.05
CA ARG A 12 83.65 -4.67 -42.09
C ARG A 12 82.41 -4.14 -42.83
N GLY A 13 81.31 -4.88 -42.73
CA GLY A 13 80.06 -4.66 -43.47
C GLY A 13 79.36 -3.35 -43.11
N LYS A 14 78.96 -2.60 -44.14
CA LYS A 14 78.27 -1.30 -44.06
C LYS A 14 76.74 -1.44 -44.02
N SER A 15 76.17 -2.56 -43.53
CA SER A 15 74.73 -2.86 -43.72
C SER A 15 73.81 -2.68 -42.49
N GLU A 16 74.31 -2.34 -41.30
CA GLU A 16 73.49 -2.34 -40.06
C GLU A 16 72.76 -1.01 -39.75
N ARG A 17 73.00 0.06 -40.50
CA ARG A 17 72.34 1.36 -40.23
C ARG A 17 70.89 1.43 -40.70
N GLY A 18 70.50 0.58 -41.66
CA GLY A 18 69.12 0.52 -42.15
C GLY A 18 68.14 -0.14 -41.18
N SER A 19 68.60 -1.14 -40.43
CA SER A 19 67.73 -1.90 -39.50
C SER A 19 67.35 -1.07 -38.27
N ILE A 20 68.28 -0.32 -37.68
CA ILE A 20 68.01 0.51 -36.48
C ILE A 20 66.97 1.59 -36.76
N ALA A 21 67.06 2.26 -37.92
CA ALA A 21 66.09 3.28 -38.31
C ALA A 21 64.69 2.68 -38.50
N LEU A 22 64.60 1.49 -39.10
CA LEU A 22 63.33 0.78 -39.27
C LEU A 22 62.72 0.39 -37.90
N PHE A 23 63.52 -0.12 -36.97
CA PHE A 23 63.07 -0.44 -35.61
C PHE A 23 62.56 0.81 -34.87
N ALA A 24 63.23 1.95 -35.01
CA ALA A 24 62.80 3.20 -34.39
C ALA A 24 61.46 3.70 -34.96
N ILE A 25 61.27 3.62 -36.28
CA ILE A 25 60.01 3.99 -36.94
C ILE A 25 58.87 3.07 -36.48
N VAL A 26 59.10 1.75 -36.44
CA VAL A 26 58.10 0.79 -35.97
C VAL A 26 57.74 1.02 -34.50
N ALA A 27 58.73 1.28 -33.63
CA ALA A 27 58.50 1.58 -32.23
C ALA A 27 57.68 2.87 -32.03
N LEU A 28 57.95 3.91 -32.83
CA LEU A 28 57.17 5.14 -32.83
C LEU A 28 55.72 4.92 -33.27
N LEU A 29 55.49 4.13 -34.33
CA LEU A 29 54.14 3.80 -34.80
C LEU A 29 53.35 3.01 -33.75
N ILE A 30 53.97 2.01 -33.12
CA ILE A 30 53.34 1.24 -32.04
C ILE A 30 53.00 2.14 -30.86
N SER A 31 53.93 3.01 -30.45
CA SER A 31 53.69 3.99 -29.38
C SER A 31 52.51 4.92 -29.72
N MET A 32 52.47 5.43 -30.95
CA MET A 32 51.37 6.29 -31.40
C MET A 32 50.03 5.53 -31.41
N MET A 33 49.99 4.29 -31.90
CA MET A 33 48.77 3.46 -31.86
C MET A 33 48.30 3.21 -30.43
N LEU A 34 49.21 2.95 -29.49
CA LEU A 34 48.86 2.80 -28.07
C LEU A 34 48.25 4.09 -27.48
N VAL A 35 48.83 5.26 -27.81
CA VAL A 35 48.26 6.55 -27.38
C VAL A 35 46.84 6.72 -27.92
N PHE A 36 46.59 6.40 -29.19
CA PHE A 36 45.25 6.47 -29.77
C PHE A 36 44.25 5.56 -29.06
N VAL A 37 44.64 4.31 -28.75
CA VAL A 37 43.78 3.37 -28.01
C VAL A 37 43.46 3.89 -26.61
N VAL A 38 44.44 4.46 -25.90
CA VAL A 38 44.23 5.03 -24.55
C VAL A 38 43.29 6.24 -24.60
N VAL A 39 43.46 7.13 -25.59
CA VAL A 39 42.60 8.31 -25.75
C VAL A 39 41.17 7.88 -26.11
N ASP A 40 41.00 6.93 -27.03
CA ASP A 40 39.69 6.44 -27.44
C ASP A 40 38.94 5.74 -26.30
N THR A 41 39.62 4.87 -25.55
CA THR A 41 39.04 4.20 -24.37
C THR A 41 38.67 5.19 -23.27
N ALA A 42 39.50 6.21 -23.01
CA ALA A 42 39.19 7.26 -22.04
C ALA A 42 37.98 8.12 -22.45
N MET A 43 37.90 8.51 -23.73
CA MET A 43 36.76 9.25 -24.27
C MET A 43 35.47 8.44 -24.18
N THR A 44 35.53 7.16 -24.58
CA THR A 44 34.38 6.24 -24.52
C THR A 44 33.88 6.04 -23.09
N THR A 45 34.78 5.85 -22.13
CA THR A 45 34.45 5.69 -20.71
C THR A 45 33.79 6.96 -20.15
N ARG A 46 34.31 8.15 -20.50
CA ARG A 46 33.74 9.44 -20.08
C ARG A 46 32.34 9.66 -20.66
N LEU A 47 32.13 9.31 -21.92
CA LEU A 47 30.82 9.42 -22.58
C LEU A 47 29.81 8.45 -21.96
N PHE A 48 30.22 7.22 -21.66
CA PHE A 48 29.36 6.24 -20.99
C PHE A 48 28.96 6.72 -19.59
N SER A 49 29.93 7.19 -18.79
CA SER A 49 29.68 7.74 -17.45
C SER A 49 28.69 8.92 -17.48
N LYS A 50 28.86 9.87 -18.40
CA LYS A 50 27.91 10.99 -18.57
C LYS A 50 26.53 10.54 -19.03
N ARG A 51 26.44 9.53 -19.89
CA ARG A 51 25.15 8.99 -20.35
C ARG A 51 24.41 8.31 -19.21
N LEU A 52 25.11 7.55 -18.38
CA LEU A 52 24.55 6.90 -17.20
C LEU A 52 24.09 7.93 -16.16
N ASP A 53 24.92 8.92 -15.83
CA ASP A 53 24.54 10.01 -14.90
C ASP A 53 23.30 10.76 -15.41
N ASN A 54 23.27 11.14 -16.70
CA ASN A 54 22.10 11.80 -17.28
C ASN A 54 20.85 10.91 -17.26
N GLY A 55 21.01 9.60 -17.48
CA GLY A 55 19.92 8.62 -17.40
C GLY A 55 19.36 8.52 -15.97
N ASN A 56 20.23 8.39 -14.98
CA ASN A 56 19.83 8.36 -13.56
C ASN A 56 19.12 9.65 -13.14
N ARG A 57 19.62 10.82 -13.57
CA ARG A 57 18.97 12.11 -13.29
C ARG A 57 17.59 12.20 -13.90
N LEU A 58 17.43 11.78 -15.16
CA LEU A 58 16.12 11.76 -15.83
C LEU A 58 15.13 10.84 -15.12
N TYR A 59 15.58 9.64 -14.72
CA TYR A 59 14.76 8.70 -13.96
C TYR A 59 14.32 9.28 -12.61
N LEU A 60 15.27 9.81 -11.82
CA LEU A 60 14.97 10.42 -10.52
C LEU A 60 14.03 11.63 -10.64
N LEU A 61 14.19 12.45 -11.69
CA LEU A 61 13.27 13.55 -11.97
C LEU A 61 11.86 13.06 -12.31
N ALA A 62 11.74 12.01 -13.12
CA ALA A 62 10.42 11.46 -13.45
C ALA A 62 9.77 10.82 -12.22
N HIS A 63 10.52 10.08 -11.41
CA HIS A 63 10.03 9.51 -10.15
C HIS A 63 9.61 10.60 -9.14
N ALA A 64 10.38 11.68 -9.01
CA ALA A 64 9.95 12.82 -8.20
C ALA A 64 8.66 13.47 -8.75
N GLY A 65 8.50 13.47 -10.07
CA GLY A 65 7.27 13.89 -10.75
C GLY A 65 6.06 13.01 -10.46
N THR A 66 6.23 11.67 -10.44
CA THR A 66 5.13 10.74 -10.14
C THR A 66 4.68 10.90 -8.69
N GLU A 67 5.63 10.98 -7.75
CA GLU A 67 5.36 11.25 -6.33
C GLU A 67 4.66 12.60 -6.12
N TYR A 68 5.07 13.64 -6.84
CA TYR A 68 4.42 14.95 -6.78
C TYR A 68 2.99 14.90 -7.33
N GLY A 69 2.76 14.23 -8.47
CA GLY A 69 1.42 14.06 -9.04
C GLY A 69 0.50 13.26 -8.12
N TYR A 70 1.02 12.19 -7.52
CA TYR A 70 0.33 11.45 -6.45
C TYR A 70 -0.04 12.39 -5.29
N TRP A 71 0.89 13.22 -4.83
CA TRP A 71 0.62 14.13 -3.73
C TRP A 71 -0.42 15.20 -4.07
N LYS A 72 -0.37 15.76 -5.28
CA LYS A 72 -1.36 16.71 -5.77
C LYS A 72 -2.77 16.13 -5.77
N TYR A 73 -2.93 14.93 -6.30
CA TYR A 73 -4.23 14.27 -6.34
C TYR A 73 -4.69 13.86 -4.94
N VAL A 74 -3.87 13.11 -4.20
CA VAL A 74 -4.29 12.49 -2.92
C VAL A 74 -4.35 13.50 -1.77
N TRP A 75 -3.44 14.46 -1.70
CA TRP A 75 -3.35 15.39 -0.56
C TRP A 75 -3.90 16.77 -0.86
N GLN A 76 -3.79 17.26 -2.10
CA GLN A 76 -4.38 18.55 -2.48
C GLN A 76 -5.77 18.43 -3.11
N ARG A 77 -6.25 17.21 -3.37
CA ARG A 77 -7.60 16.94 -3.91
C ARG A 77 -7.85 17.63 -5.25
N GLU A 78 -6.81 17.69 -6.09
CA GLU A 78 -6.96 18.18 -7.46
C GLU A 78 -7.92 17.27 -8.24
N ASN A 79 -8.77 17.85 -9.08
CA ASN A 79 -9.68 17.08 -9.92
C ASN A 79 -8.91 16.34 -11.02
N LEU A 80 -9.39 15.15 -11.39
CA LEU A 80 -8.89 14.44 -12.56
C LEU A 80 -9.62 14.92 -13.83
N PRO A 81 -8.91 15.03 -14.98
CA PRO A 81 -7.46 14.87 -15.11
C PRO A 81 -6.70 16.10 -14.58
N TYR A 82 -5.57 15.86 -13.91
CA TYR A 82 -4.65 16.91 -13.48
C TYR A 82 -3.43 16.94 -14.40
N VAL A 83 -3.05 18.13 -14.87
CA VAL A 83 -1.86 18.32 -15.71
C VAL A 83 -1.06 19.52 -15.21
N GLU A 84 0.23 19.32 -14.96
CA GLU A 84 1.18 20.40 -14.69
C GLU A 84 2.34 20.35 -15.69
N ASN A 85 2.52 21.42 -16.46
CA ASN A 85 3.52 21.50 -17.49
C ASN A 85 4.79 22.18 -16.98
N ASN A 86 5.95 21.63 -17.36
CA ASN A 86 7.26 22.25 -17.16
C ASN A 86 7.59 22.64 -15.71
N ARG A 87 7.16 21.86 -14.73
CA ARG A 87 7.53 22.07 -13.32
C ARG A 87 9.04 21.94 -13.16
N ILE A 88 9.70 22.97 -12.64
CA ILE A 88 11.14 22.95 -12.41
C ILE A 88 11.43 22.11 -11.16
N MET A 89 12.28 21.10 -11.30
CA MET A 89 12.77 20.26 -10.21
C MET A 89 14.29 20.12 -10.33
N GLY A 90 15.03 20.77 -9.43
CA GLY A 90 16.49 20.88 -9.55
C GLY A 90 16.91 21.53 -10.88
N ASN A 91 17.73 20.83 -11.66
CA ASN A 91 18.26 21.32 -12.95
C ASN A 91 17.46 20.83 -14.17
N GLY A 92 16.31 20.20 -13.96
CA GLY A 92 15.44 19.70 -15.02
C GLY A 92 14.03 20.24 -14.91
N THR A 93 13.21 19.90 -15.89
CA THR A 93 11.77 20.18 -15.90
C THR A 93 10.99 18.89 -15.99
N VAL A 94 9.82 18.82 -15.37
CA VAL A 94 8.93 17.67 -15.42
C VAL A 94 7.54 18.12 -15.82
N THR A 95 6.92 17.40 -16.75
CA THR A 95 5.49 17.52 -17.04
C THR A 95 4.77 16.34 -16.41
N ILE A 96 3.74 16.62 -15.62
CA ILE A 96 3.04 15.63 -14.78
C ILE A 96 1.61 15.57 -15.26
N LYS A 97 1.09 14.34 -15.43
CA LYS A 97 -0.29 14.06 -15.82
C LYS A 97 -0.86 13.00 -14.89
N VAL A 98 -1.95 13.30 -14.21
CA VAL A 98 -2.69 12.35 -13.36
C VAL A 98 -4.05 12.11 -14.00
N GLU A 99 -4.42 10.86 -14.18
CA GLU A 99 -5.68 10.47 -14.84
C GLU A 99 -6.33 9.30 -14.12
N ASP A 100 -7.65 9.21 -14.23
CA ASP A 100 -8.38 8.03 -13.82
C ASP A 100 -7.90 6.80 -14.62
N ASN A 101 -7.83 5.66 -13.94
CA ASN A 101 -7.45 4.38 -14.50
C ASN A 101 -8.46 3.28 -14.15
N ALA A 102 -9.61 3.64 -13.57
CA ALA A 102 -10.65 2.69 -13.15
C ALA A 102 -11.18 1.80 -14.29
N SER A 103 -11.14 2.27 -15.54
CA SER A 103 -11.54 1.47 -16.71
C SER A 103 -10.59 0.30 -17.01
N ASN A 104 -9.32 0.39 -16.59
CA ASN A 104 -8.33 -0.67 -16.79
C ASN A 104 -8.14 -1.50 -15.51
N ILE A 105 -8.03 -0.82 -14.37
CA ILE A 105 -7.89 -1.44 -13.05
C ILE A 105 -8.79 -0.66 -12.08
N PRO A 106 -9.86 -1.29 -11.56
CA PRO A 106 -10.78 -0.64 -10.62
C PRO A 106 -10.03 -0.03 -9.42
N ASP A 107 -10.55 1.09 -8.89
CA ASP A 107 -9.96 1.81 -7.76
C ASP A 107 -8.49 2.20 -7.95
N THR A 108 -8.09 2.58 -9.17
CA THR A 108 -6.75 3.11 -9.43
C THR A 108 -6.77 4.38 -10.25
N PHE A 109 -5.69 5.15 -10.13
CA PHE A 109 -5.36 6.26 -11.01
C PHE A 109 -3.91 6.09 -11.49
N LYS A 110 -3.58 6.68 -12.64
CA LYS A 110 -2.23 6.66 -13.19
C LYS A 110 -1.59 8.05 -13.07
N VAL A 111 -0.31 8.09 -12.75
CA VAL A 111 0.51 9.29 -12.81
C VAL A 111 1.60 9.07 -13.83
N THR A 112 1.62 9.90 -14.88
CA THR A 112 2.67 9.93 -15.89
C THR A 112 3.52 11.18 -15.69
N ALA A 113 4.82 11.00 -15.51
CA ALA A 113 5.79 12.07 -15.42
C ALA A 113 6.76 12.01 -16.61
N THR A 114 6.84 13.10 -17.38
CA THR A 114 7.81 13.27 -18.45
C THR A 114 8.89 14.25 -18.00
N SER A 115 10.07 13.75 -17.65
CA SER A 115 11.21 14.58 -17.27
C SER A 115 12.03 14.99 -18.49
N LYS A 116 12.62 16.18 -18.42
CA LYS A 116 13.52 16.73 -19.42
C LYS A 116 14.78 17.28 -18.76
N TYR A 117 15.93 16.80 -19.21
CA TYR A 117 17.25 17.20 -18.71
C TYR A 117 18.30 17.06 -19.82
N ALA A 118 19.16 18.07 -19.98
CA ALA A 118 20.21 18.10 -21.01
C ALA A 118 19.70 17.76 -22.43
N GLY A 119 18.52 18.27 -22.80
CA GLY A 119 17.90 18.05 -24.12
C GLY A 119 17.30 16.66 -24.35
N LYS A 120 17.35 15.78 -23.35
CA LYS A 120 16.77 14.43 -23.38
C LYS A 120 15.49 14.38 -22.56
N ASN A 121 14.60 13.45 -22.93
CA ASN A 121 13.35 13.20 -22.21
C ASN A 121 13.33 11.76 -21.68
N PHE A 122 12.62 11.56 -20.58
CA PHE A 122 12.29 10.23 -20.04
C PHE A 122 10.85 10.26 -19.52
N VAL A 123 10.11 9.18 -19.75
CA VAL A 123 8.70 9.06 -19.32
C VAL A 123 8.60 7.91 -18.35
N LEU A 124 8.03 8.18 -17.18
CA LEU A 124 7.66 7.18 -16.18
C LEU A 124 6.15 7.24 -15.99
N THR A 125 5.49 6.07 -15.94
CA THR A 125 4.07 5.98 -15.57
C THR A 125 3.93 4.98 -14.44
N GLU A 126 3.30 5.42 -13.36
CA GLU A 126 3.00 4.60 -12.18
C GLU A 126 1.49 4.57 -11.95
N THR A 127 1.00 3.44 -11.47
CA THR A 127 -0.42 3.26 -11.12
C THR A 127 -0.54 3.16 -9.61
N TYR A 128 -1.44 3.93 -9.03
CA TYR A 128 -1.68 3.98 -7.59
C TYR A 128 -3.13 3.61 -7.27
N PRO A 129 -3.39 2.96 -6.14
CA PRO A 129 -4.75 2.75 -5.67
C PRO A 129 -5.37 4.09 -5.26
N SER A 130 -6.58 4.39 -5.77
CA SER A 130 -7.38 5.55 -5.39
C SER A 130 -8.03 5.39 -4.02
N ARG A 131 -8.22 4.15 -3.57
CA ARG A 131 -8.80 3.80 -2.27
C ARG A 131 -7.94 2.77 -1.53
N ARG A 132 -7.99 2.80 -0.19
CA ARG A 132 -7.23 1.90 0.68
C ARG A 132 -8.04 1.49 1.89
N TRP A 133 -7.57 0.43 2.54
CA TRP A 133 -8.09 -0.02 3.83
C TRP A 133 -7.49 0.79 4.98
N TYR A 134 -8.36 1.33 5.83
CA TYR A 134 -8.01 2.08 7.03
C TYR A 134 -8.62 1.39 8.26
N PRO A 135 -7.83 0.60 9.00
CA PRO A 135 -8.26 0.11 10.30
C PRO A 135 -8.51 1.27 11.26
N VAL A 136 -9.61 1.21 12.01
CA VAL A 136 -10.00 2.22 13.00
C VAL A 136 -9.68 1.68 14.39
N SER A 137 -8.99 2.49 15.19
CA SER A 137 -8.68 2.14 16.58
C SER A 137 -9.95 2.11 17.42
N LEU A 138 -10.14 1.01 18.15
CA LEU A 138 -11.25 0.86 19.10
C LEU A 138 -10.81 1.01 20.55
N ALA A 139 -9.52 1.29 20.82
CA ALA A 139 -8.97 1.40 22.17
C ALA A 139 -9.77 2.35 23.08
N PRO A 140 -10.24 3.54 22.62
CA PRO A 140 -11.02 4.45 23.45
C PRO A 140 -12.40 3.90 23.86
N TYR A 141 -12.88 2.88 23.17
CA TYR A 141 -14.24 2.34 23.31
C TYR A 141 -14.27 0.94 23.92
N ALA A 142 -13.10 0.32 24.10
CA ALA A 142 -13.02 -1.04 24.59
C ALA A 142 -13.42 -1.11 26.07
N ASN A 143 -14.51 -1.83 26.37
CA ASN A 143 -15.04 -1.99 27.73
C ASN A 143 -14.96 -3.44 28.23
N THR A 144 -14.48 -4.36 27.40
CA THR A 144 -14.19 -5.74 27.80
C THR A 144 -13.03 -6.30 27.00
N ARG A 145 -12.50 -7.45 27.42
CA ARG A 145 -11.42 -8.15 26.72
C ARG A 145 -11.94 -9.45 26.12
N TYR A 146 -11.71 -9.59 24.82
CA TYR A 146 -11.87 -10.81 24.05
C TYR A 146 -11.13 -11.98 24.72
N GLY A 147 -11.83 -13.10 24.92
CA GLY A 147 -11.34 -14.26 25.66
C GLY A 147 -11.60 -14.23 27.17
N SER A 148 -11.59 -13.07 27.83
CA SER A 148 -11.94 -12.96 29.27
C SER A 148 -13.43 -12.72 29.51
N ALA A 149 -14.08 -12.00 28.58
CA ALA A 149 -15.53 -11.81 28.56
C ALA A 149 -16.31 -13.12 28.35
N PHE A 150 -15.58 -14.18 27.97
CA PHE A 150 -16.12 -15.47 27.56
C PHE A 150 -15.44 -16.61 28.34
N PRO A 151 -15.58 -16.64 29.68
CA PRO A 151 -14.79 -17.51 30.56
C PRO A 151 -14.98 -19.01 30.28
N TRP A 152 -16.08 -19.40 29.63
CA TRP A 152 -16.39 -20.79 29.29
C TRP A 152 -15.85 -21.24 27.94
N THR A 153 -15.26 -20.33 27.15
CA THR A 153 -14.77 -20.64 25.81
C THR A 153 -13.27 -20.49 25.77
N LEU A 154 -12.58 -21.59 25.43
CA LEU A 154 -11.18 -21.65 25.04
C LEU A 154 -10.97 -20.88 23.73
N MET A 155 -11.08 -19.55 23.77
CA MET A 155 -10.63 -18.65 22.71
C MET A 155 -9.15 -18.30 22.89
N THR A 156 -8.38 -19.20 23.51
CA THR A 156 -6.93 -19.20 23.50
C THR A 156 -6.44 -19.32 22.05
N GLY A 157 -5.72 -18.31 21.56
CA GLY A 157 -5.16 -18.31 20.20
C GLY A 157 -5.78 -17.31 19.22
N TYR A 158 -6.61 -16.39 19.69
CA TYR A 158 -7.05 -15.28 18.85
C TYR A 158 -5.93 -14.24 18.68
N ALA A 159 -5.72 -13.75 17.45
CA ALA A 159 -4.65 -12.83 17.14
C ALA A 159 -5.02 -11.40 17.55
N GLU A 160 -4.19 -10.79 18.39
CA GLU A 160 -4.24 -9.36 18.71
C GLU A 160 -3.23 -8.59 17.84
N GLY A 161 -3.42 -7.27 17.75
CA GLY A 161 -2.64 -6.38 16.90
C GLY A 161 -3.20 -6.27 15.48
N LYS A 162 -2.28 -6.15 14.51
CA LYS A 162 -2.64 -6.09 13.09
C LYS A 162 -2.95 -7.49 12.59
N VAL A 163 -4.18 -7.71 12.16
CA VAL A 163 -4.65 -9.01 11.66
C VAL A 163 -5.34 -8.84 10.33
N THR A 164 -5.35 -9.89 9.50
CA THR A 164 -6.07 -9.89 8.23
C THR A 164 -7.15 -10.96 8.28
N TYR A 165 -8.41 -10.54 8.22
CA TYR A 165 -9.57 -11.43 8.28
C TYR A 165 -10.45 -11.23 7.05
N GLY A 166 -10.67 -12.33 6.31
CA GLY A 166 -11.42 -12.30 5.05
C GLY A 166 -10.85 -11.29 4.04
N GLY A 167 -9.52 -11.22 3.93
CA GLY A 167 -8.80 -10.32 3.02
C GLY A 167 -8.72 -8.85 3.46
N VAL A 168 -9.31 -8.48 4.60
CA VAL A 168 -9.36 -7.09 5.09
C VAL A 168 -8.47 -6.95 6.32
N PRO A 169 -7.59 -5.93 6.37
CA PRO A 169 -6.77 -5.68 7.55
C PRO A 169 -7.63 -5.06 8.65
N PHE A 170 -7.49 -5.53 9.88
CA PHE A 170 -8.09 -4.97 11.09
C PHE A 170 -7.00 -4.68 12.12
N LEU A 171 -7.31 -3.76 13.02
CA LEU A 171 -6.54 -3.51 14.23
C LEU A 171 -7.38 -3.97 15.42
N ILE A 172 -6.92 -5.02 16.09
CA ILE A 172 -7.51 -5.51 17.33
C ILE A 172 -6.54 -5.13 18.42
N GLU A 173 -6.96 -4.24 19.32
CA GLU A 173 -6.01 -3.56 20.19
C GLU A 173 -5.26 -4.55 21.10
N ASN A 174 -3.93 -4.56 21.02
CA ASN A 174 -3.07 -5.36 21.89
C ASN A 174 -2.68 -4.52 23.10
N VAL A 175 -3.67 -4.21 23.92
CA VAL A 175 -3.45 -3.61 25.23
C VAL A 175 -3.62 -4.72 26.26
N GLY A 176 -2.77 -4.78 27.28
CA GLY A 176 -2.93 -5.71 28.43
C GLY A 176 -4.22 -5.54 29.25
N GLY A 177 -5.28 -4.98 28.65
CA GLY A 177 -6.62 -4.77 29.18
C GLY A 177 -7.70 -5.05 28.12
N ASN A 178 -8.70 -4.19 28.03
CA ASN A 178 -9.86 -4.33 27.12
C ASN A 178 -9.47 -4.09 25.65
N ASN A 179 -9.96 -4.95 24.76
CA ASN A 179 -9.67 -4.89 23.31
C ASN A 179 -10.91 -4.96 22.42
N CYS A 180 -12.10 -5.01 23.01
CA CYS A 180 -13.36 -4.96 22.27
C CYS A 180 -14.43 -4.17 23.02
N TRP A 181 -15.40 -3.68 22.26
CA TRP A 181 -16.61 -3.09 22.83
C TRP A 181 -17.72 -4.12 22.86
N ASN A 182 -18.45 -4.19 23.96
CA ASN A 182 -19.61 -5.06 24.10
C ASN A 182 -20.71 -4.33 24.86
N ALA A 183 -21.90 -4.32 24.28
CA ALA A 183 -23.06 -3.68 24.85
C ALA A 183 -23.38 -4.22 26.25
N PHE A 184 -23.21 -5.53 26.53
CA PHE A 184 -23.48 -6.14 27.84
C PHE A 184 -22.80 -5.40 29.01
N TYR A 185 -21.56 -4.97 28.84
CA TYR A 185 -20.76 -4.32 29.88
C TYR A 185 -20.95 -2.80 29.95
N MET A 186 -21.80 -2.22 29.10
CA MET A 186 -22.18 -0.81 29.24
C MET A 186 -23.24 -0.64 30.32
N THR A 187 -23.10 0.44 31.11
CA THR A 187 -24.11 0.89 32.04
C THR A 187 -25.18 1.73 31.32
N GLY A 188 -26.39 1.78 31.89
CA GLY A 188 -27.50 2.58 31.36
C GLY A 188 -28.61 1.76 30.68
N ALA A 189 -29.72 2.46 30.39
CA ALA A 189 -30.87 1.90 29.71
C ALA A 189 -30.60 1.72 28.20
N ASN A 190 -31.42 0.91 27.54
CA ASN A 190 -31.41 0.81 26.09
C ASN A 190 -31.92 2.10 25.42
N PRO A 191 -31.45 2.43 24.21
CA PRO A 191 -30.40 1.72 23.46
C PRO A 191 -29.01 1.93 24.01
N ARG A 192 -28.22 0.85 24.04
CA ARG A 192 -26.77 0.93 24.29
C ARG A 192 -26.09 1.28 22.97
N THR A 193 -25.41 2.43 22.96
CA THR A 193 -24.93 3.04 21.72
C THR A 193 -23.42 3.24 21.77
N LEU A 194 -22.74 2.86 20.69
CA LEU A 194 -21.35 3.21 20.45
C LEU A 194 -21.27 4.13 19.23
N LYS A 195 -20.70 5.32 19.41
CA LYS A 195 -20.42 6.25 18.30
C LYS A 195 -18.91 6.39 18.13
N ILE A 196 -18.42 5.99 16.95
CA ILE A 196 -17.01 6.05 16.57
C ILE A 196 -16.84 7.23 15.60
N PRO A 197 -16.23 8.35 16.04
CA PRO A 197 -15.89 9.45 15.15
C PRO A 197 -14.77 9.01 14.20
N VAL A 198 -14.93 9.31 12.93
CA VAL A 198 -13.97 9.02 11.87
C VAL A 198 -13.90 10.21 10.90
N SER A 199 -12.91 10.24 10.02
CA SER A 199 -12.76 11.30 9.02
C SER A 199 -12.14 10.74 7.75
N PHE A 200 -12.94 9.99 6.98
CA PHE A 200 -12.52 9.37 5.72
C PHE A 200 -13.32 9.94 4.55
N TYR A 201 -12.64 10.28 3.46
CA TYR A 201 -13.27 10.83 2.26
C TYR A 201 -13.58 9.73 1.25
N SER A 202 -14.65 9.85 0.47
CA SER A 202 -14.98 8.89 -0.61
C SER A 202 -15.06 7.43 -0.11
N VAL A 203 -15.81 7.22 0.97
CA VAL A 203 -15.97 5.89 1.58
C VAL A 203 -16.91 5.05 0.73
N THR A 204 -16.47 3.85 0.37
CA THR A 204 -17.28 2.88 -0.40
C THR A 204 -17.73 1.72 0.46
N GLU A 205 -16.89 1.26 1.41
CA GLU A 205 -17.23 0.13 2.26
C GLU A 205 -16.78 0.35 3.71
N ILE A 206 -17.56 -0.18 4.64
CA ILE A 206 -17.18 -0.33 6.06
C ILE A 206 -17.27 -1.81 6.39
N HIS A 207 -16.18 -2.35 6.96
CA HIS A 207 -16.11 -3.74 7.41
C HIS A 207 -16.01 -3.76 8.93
N LEU A 208 -16.80 -4.60 9.58
CA LEU A 208 -16.83 -4.74 11.03
C LEU A 208 -16.61 -6.21 11.41
N LEU A 209 -15.77 -6.45 12.40
CA LEU A 209 -15.70 -7.74 13.08
C LEU A 209 -16.70 -7.71 14.22
N LEU A 210 -17.82 -8.42 14.07
CA LEU A 210 -18.98 -8.24 14.93
C LEU A 210 -19.79 -9.53 15.11
N ASN A 211 -20.16 -9.79 16.36
CA ASN A 211 -21.08 -10.85 16.76
C ASN A 211 -22.01 -10.37 17.87
N THR A 212 -22.84 -11.27 18.40
CA THR A 212 -23.69 -11.01 19.56
C THR A 212 -23.38 -11.95 20.72
N PHE A 213 -23.72 -11.52 21.93
CA PHE A 213 -24.01 -12.39 23.07
C PHE A 213 -25.49 -12.73 23.07
N TRP A 214 -25.78 -14.00 23.32
CA TRP A 214 -27.11 -14.57 23.42
C TRP A 214 -27.98 -14.27 22.20
N GLY A 215 -27.42 -14.20 20.99
CA GLY A 215 -28.10 -13.65 19.81
C GLY A 215 -29.50 -14.24 19.56
N LYS A 216 -30.46 -13.40 19.20
CA LYS A 216 -31.87 -13.77 19.05
C LYS A 216 -32.38 -13.49 17.65
N SER A 217 -33.02 -14.48 17.04
CA SER A 217 -33.78 -14.26 15.82
C SER A 217 -35.13 -13.65 16.19
N SER A 218 -35.48 -12.55 15.54
CA SER A 218 -36.74 -11.85 15.79
C SER A 218 -37.22 -11.19 14.51
N THR A 219 -38.53 -10.91 14.44
CA THR A 219 -39.17 -10.28 13.29
C THR A 219 -38.81 -8.80 13.13
N SER A 220 -38.25 -8.18 14.17
CA SER A 220 -37.85 -6.78 14.18
C SER A 220 -36.39 -6.68 14.62
N PRO A 221 -35.51 -5.98 13.88
CA PRO A 221 -34.10 -5.85 14.23
C PRO A 221 -33.93 -5.26 15.63
N GLN A 222 -33.18 -5.95 16.50
CA GLN A 222 -32.87 -5.44 17.84
C GLN A 222 -31.65 -4.52 17.85
N SER A 223 -30.86 -4.52 16.78
CA SER A 223 -29.67 -3.70 16.67
C SER A 223 -29.48 -3.22 15.23
N TYR A 224 -28.78 -2.11 15.04
CA TYR A 224 -28.48 -1.58 13.71
C TYR A 224 -27.18 -0.77 13.71
N ILE A 225 -26.64 -0.54 12.51
CA ILE A 225 -25.44 0.27 12.27
C ILE A 225 -25.82 1.46 11.41
N GLU A 226 -25.31 2.64 11.76
CA GLU A 226 -25.45 3.87 11.00
C GLU A 226 -24.08 4.39 10.56
N ALA A 227 -24.03 4.98 9.37
CA ALA A 227 -22.89 5.73 8.87
C ALA A 227 -23.37 7.12 8.48
N MET A 228 -22.69 8.16 8.99
CA MET A 228 -23.07 9.55 8.77
C MET A 228 -21.94 10.31 8.10
N GLY A 229 -22.25 11.00 7.01
CA GLY A 229 -21.33 11.85 6.27
C GLY A 229 -21.58 13.35 6.50
N THR A 230 -20.68 14.18 6.01
CA THR A 230 -20.92 15.62 5.81
C THR A 230 -22.12 15.85 4.89
N ASN A 231 -22.68 17.06 4.77
CA ASN A 231 -23.73 17.37 3.79
C ASN A 231 -24.97 16.43 3.81
N GLY A 232 -25.22 15.75 4.93
CA GLY A 232 -26.39 14.91 5.13
C GLY A 232 -26.34 13.48 4.55
N ALA A 233 -25.20 12.98 4.05
CA ALA A 233 -25.16 11.56 3.68
C ALA A 233 -25.40 10.67 4.90
N TYR A 234 -26.22 9.66 4.70
CA TYR A 234 -26.66 8.75 5.75
C TYR A 234 -26.88 7.37 5.16
N TYR A 235 -26.48 6.36 5.91
CA TYR A 235 -26.75 4.96 5.61
C TYR A 235 -27.09 4.23 6.91
N LYS A 236 -28.09 3.35 6.84
CA LYS A 236 -28.51 2.51 7.97
C LYS A 236 -28.60 1.06 7.51
N LYS A 237 -28.04 0.16 8.30
CA LYS A 237 -28.17 -1.29 8.15
C LYS A 237 -28.72 -1.89 9.44
N ASP A 238 -29.93 -2.40 9.35
CA ASP A 238 -30.51 -3.24 10.39
C ASP A 238 -29.76 -4.58 10.50
N LEU A 239 -29.64 -5.11 11.71
CA LEU A 239 -28.96 -6.38 11.99
C LEU A 239 -29.96 -7.43 12.49
N ASN A 240 -30.36 -8.34 11.60
CA ASN A 240 -31.26 -9.43 11.93
C ASN A 240 -30.50 -10.68 12.41
N GLY A 241 -30.93 -11.23 13.54
CA GLY A 241 -30.38 -12.48 14.07
C GLY A 241 -30.72 -13.68 13.18
N ASN A 242 -29.74 -14.55 12.92
CA ASN A 242 -29.75 -15.65 11.93
C ASN A 242 -29.66 -15.22 10.46
N ASP A 243 -29.43 -13.94 10.18
CA ASP A 243 -29.28 -13.39 8.83
C ASP A 243 -28.02 -12.51 8.74
N ASP A 244 -28.05 -11.32 9.34
CA ASP A 244 -26.93 -10.37 9.31
C ASP A 244 -25.94 -10.59 10.46
N VAL A 245 -26.42 -11.10 11.59
CA VAL A 245 -25.61 -11.31 12.79
C VAL A 245 -26.03 -12.59 13.51
N ARG A 246 -25.09 -13.18 14.25
CA ARG A 246 -25.35 -14.35 15.09
C ARG A 246 -24.54 -14.34 16.37
N ASP A 247 -24.83 -15.31 17.21
CA ASP A 247 -24.09 -15.55 18.44
C ASP A 247 -22.66 -15.99 18.14
N TYR A 248 -21.72 -15.44 18.89
CA TYR A 248 -20.31 -15.81 18.76
C TYR A 248 -20.08 -17.30 19.08
N ASN A 249 -20.87 -17.87 20.00
CA ASN A 249 -20.78 -19.25 20.43
C ASN A 249 -21.77 -20.12 19.65
N LEU A 250 -21.31 -21.26 19.18
CA LEU A 250 -22.14 -22.28 18.57
C LEU A 250 -22.97 -22.96 19.66
N GLY A 251 -24.29 -22.93 19.55
CA GLY A 251 -25.16 -23.55 20.54
C GLY A 251 -26.62 -23.13 20.47
N LEU A 252 -27.19 -22.75 21.62
CA LEU A 252 -28.63 -22.51 21.77
C LEU A 252 -29.15 -21.24 21.06
N PHE A 253 -28.28 -20.27 20.83
CA PHE A 253 -28.64 -18.96 20.26
C PHE A 253 -28.53 -18.97 18.74
N THR A 254 -28.72 -17.82 18.09
CA THR A 254 -28.58 -17.69 16.63
C THR A 254 -27.27 -18.29 16.10
N ASN A 255 -27.34 -19.07 15.02
CA ASN A 255 -26.21 -19.83 14.45
C ASN A 255 -25.98 -19.59 12.97
N SER A 256 -26.95 -18.98 12.27
CA SER A 256 -26.90 -18.77 10.82
C SER A 256 -26.48 -17.34 10.47
N ILE A 257 -25.90 -17.17 9.29
CA ILE A 257 -25.62 -15.89 8.65
C ILE A 257 -25.94 -16.03 7.15
N ASN A 258 -26.11 -14.91 6.44
CA ASN A 258 -26.46 -14.93 5.02
C ASN A 258 -25.33 -15.26 4.05
N ASN A 259 -24.07 -15.31 4.51
CA ASN A 259 -22.88 -15.56 3.68
C ASN A 259 -22.67 -14.57 2.52
N ASN A 260 -23.46 -13.50 2.45
CA ASN A 260 -23.37 -12.46 1.44
C ASN A 260 -22.68 -11.23 2.03
N THR A 261 -23.41 -10.46 2.83
CA THR A 261 -22.89 -9.29 3.56
C THR A 261 -22.24 -9.66 4.88
N THR A 262 -22.53 -10.85 5.41
CA THR A 262 -21.91 -11.36 6.63
C THR A 262 -21.18 -12.66 6.35
N LYS A 263 -19.90 -12.75 6.71
CA LYS A 263 -19.05 -13.92 6.45
C LYS A 263 -18.30 -14.33 7.71
N GLN A 264 -18.26 -15.62 8.00
CA GLN A 264 -17.36 -16.15 9.03
C GLN A 264 -15.91 -15.98 8.57
N VAL A 265 -15.08 -15.35 9.40
CA VAL A 265 -13.66 -15.08 9.09
C VAL A 265 -12.70 -15.75 10.05
N TYR A 266 -13.20 -16.24 11.18
CA TYR A 266 -12.43 -17.04 12.12
C TYR A 266 -13.32 -18.03 12.88
N THR A 267 -12.71 -19.15 13.26
CA THR A 267 -13.26 -20.13 14.19
C THR A 267 -12.12 -20.66 15.06
N ASN A 268 -12.40 -21.00 16.31
CA ASN A 268 -11.40 -21.65 17.16
C ASN A 268 -11.16 -23.11 16.72
N ALA A 269 -10.11 -23.73 17.28
CA ALA A 269 -9.73 -25.11 16.95
C ALA A 269 -10.83 -26.14 17.26
N LEU A 270 -11.74 -25.84 18.21
CA LEU A 270 -12.84 -26.71 18.60
C LEU A 270 -14.13 -26.46 17.78
N ASN A 271 -14.14 -25.48 16.88
CA ASN A 271 -15.31 -25.04 16.12
C ASN A 271 -16.53 -24.64 16.97
N THR A 272 -16.27 -24.17 18.20
CA THR A 272 -17.31 -23.75 19.14
C THR A 272 -17.49 -22.25 19.19
N THR A 273 -16.47 -21.48 18.83
CA THR A 273 -16.54 -20.02 18.81
C THR A 273 -16.14 -19.48 17.46
N ARG A 274 -16.82 -18.42 17.06
CA ARG A 274 -16.78 -17.87 15.71
C ARG A 274 -16.59 -16.37 15.78
N LEU A 275 -15.98 -15.85 14.74
CA LEU A 275 -16.01 -14.42 14.47
C LEU A 275 -16.46 -14.18 13.05
N ASP A 276 -17.42 -13.27 12.93
CA ASP A 276 -17.99 -12.87 11.66
C ASP A 276 -17.54 -11.46 11.28
N LYS A 277 -17.42 -11.26 9.97
CA LYS A 277 -17.20 -9.96 9.33
C LYS A 277 -18.49 -9.53 8.66
N ILE A 278 -18.97 -8.33 8.98
CA ILE A 278 -20.08 -7.65 8.33
C ILE A 278 -19.52 -6.62 7.34
N ILE A 279 -20.08 -6.59 6.14
CA ILE A 279 -19.73 -5.69 5.04
C ILE A 279 -20.89 -4.72 4.82
N LEU A 280 -20.61 -3.43 4.92
CA LEU A 280 -21.54 -2.35 4.60
C LEU A 280 -21.05 -1.66 3.33
N THR A 281 -21.74 -1.86 2.21
CA THR A 281 -21.51 -1.09 0.98
C THR A 281 -22.28 0.22 1.08
N LEU A 282 -21.58 1.34 1.07
CA LEU A 282 -22.19 2.66 1.20
C LEU A 282 -22.72 3.17 -0.16
N PRO A 283 -23.81 3.95 -0.16
CA PRO A 283 -24.30 4.59 -1.38
C PRO A 283 -23.31 5.64 -1.90
N ASN A 284 -23.36 5.91 -3.21
CA ASN A 284 -22.52 6.88 -3.92
C ASN A 284 -22.60 8.32 -3.36
N THR A 285 -23.59 8.64 -2.52
CA THR A 285 -23.65 9.90 -1.78
C THR A 285 -22.41 10.12 -0.91
N PHE A 286 -21.72 9.04 -0.49
CA PHE A 286 -20.46 9.12 0.26
C PHE A 286 -19.22 9.34 -0.62
N ASP A 287 -19.29 9.20 -1.95
CA ASP A 287 -18.12 9.28 -2.85
C ASP A 287 -17.43 10.66 -2.83
N ASN A 288 -18.19 11.73 -2.59
CA ASN A 288 -17.69 13.11 -2.54
C ASN A 288 -17.87 13.76 -1.16
N GLN A 289 -17.91 12.94 -0.12
CA GLN A 289 -18.19 13.39 1.24
C GLN A 289 -17.23 12.75 2.24
N ILE A 290 -17.14 13.36 3.42
CA ILE A 290 -16.37 12.83 4.54
C ILE A 290 -17.33 12.02 5.41
N LEU A 291 -17.06 10.73 5.60
CA LEU A 291 -17.67 9.93 6.67
C LEU A 291 -17.18 10.49 8.01
N THR A 292 -18.12 10.95 8.83
CA THR A 292 -17.87 11.63 10.11
C THR A 292 -18.07 10.71 11.32
N SER A 293 -18.97 9.73 11.22
CA SER A 293 -19.14 8.74 12.28
C SER A 293 -19.73 7.42 11.80
N ILE A 294 -19.35 6.37 12.52
CA ILE A 294 -19.97 5.04 12.47
C ILE A 294 -20.62 4.81 13.82
N GLN A 295 -21.90 4.48 13.85
CA GLN A 295 -22.66 4.31 15.08
C GLN A 295 -23.30 2.93 15.13
N LEU A 296 -23.09 2.21 16.23
CA LEU A 296 -23.76 0.95 16.53
C LEU A 296 -24.81 1.22 17.60
N VAL A 297 -26.03 0.74 17.37
CA VAL A 297 -27.16 0.88 18.29
C VAL A 297 -27.68 -0.49 18.66
N ASP A 298 -27.67 -0.81 19.95
CA ASP A 298 -28.18 -2.07 20.51
C ASP A 298 -29.42 -1.82 21.39
N ASN A 299 -30.58 -2.26 20.91
CA ASN A 299 -31.84 -2.27 21.66
C ASN A 299 -32.12 -3.66 22.27
N GLY A 300 -31.12 -4.54 22.32
CA GLY A 300 -31.25 -5.89 22.84
C GLY A 300 -31.47 -5.93 24.35
N SER A 301 -31.31 -7.10 24.96
CA SER A 301 -31.43 -7.27 26.41
C SER A 301 -30.33 -8.17 26.95
N ASP A 302 -30.02 -8.03 28.23
CA ASP A 302 -28.96 -8.81 28.91
C ASP A 302 -29.25 -10.32 28.95
N THR A 303 -30.45 -10.75 28.58
CA THR A 303 -30.85 -12.16 28.45
C THR A 303 -31.27 -12.55 27.04
N GLY A 304 -30.96 -11.74 26.01
CA GLY A 304 -31.53 -11.95 24.69
C GLY A 304 -30.74 -11.47 23.48
N GLN A 305 -29.97 -10.38 23.55
CA GLN A 305 -29.02 -10.01 22.50
C GLN A 305 -28.16 -8.85 23.00
N ARG A 306 -26.84 -8.94 22.83
CA ARG A 306 -25.93 -7.80 22.99
C ARG A 306 -24.85 -7.80 21.92
N LEU A 307 -24.73 -6.72 21.16
CA LEU A 307 -23.65 -6.55 20.18
C LEU A 307 -22.27 -6.57 20.84
N SER A 308 -21.33 -7.21 20.15
CA SER A 308 -19.90 -7.19 20.47
C SER A 308 -19.12 -6.84 19.21
N LEU A 309 -18.34 -5.76 19.27
CA LEU A 309 -17.53 -5.22 18.19
C LEU A 309 -16.04 -5.40 18.52
N PHE A 310 -15.32 -6.06 17.62
CA PHE A 310 -13.92 -6.42 17.80
C PHE A 310 -12.96 -5.63 16.90
N GLY A 311 -13.46 -5.07 15.80
CA GLY A 311 -12.64 -4.32 14.85
C GLY A 311 -13.49 -3.62 13.80
N VAL A 312 -12.98 -2.50 13.30
CA VAL A 312 -13.59 -1.73 12.21
C VAL A 312 -12.51 -1.36 11.21
N THR A 313 -12.81 -1.49 9.92
CA THR A 313 -11.94 -1.06 8.83
C THR A 313 -12.77 -0.40 7.75
N VAL A 314 -12.28 0.72 7.23
CA VAL A 314 -12.98 1.51 6.21
C VAL A 314 -12.22 1.41 4.89
N HIS A 315 -12.92 1.19 3.78
CA HIS A 315 -12.38 1.32 2.42
C HIS A 315 -12.73 2.70 1.87
N ALA A 316 -11.72 3.55 1.72
CA ALA A 316 -11.94 4.97 1.43
C ALA A 316 -10.84 5.57 0.55
N GLY A 317 -11.15 6.70 -0.07
CA GLY A 317 -10.13 7.68 -0.45
C GLY A 317 -9.58 8.38 0.81
N ARG A 318 -8.44 9.06 0.69
CA ARG A 318 -7.90 9.86 1.81
C ARG A 318 -8.36 11.31 1.73
#